data_AF-A0A6N2XV35-F1
#
_entry.id   AF-A0A6N2XV35-F1
#
_cell.length_a   1.000
_cell.length_b   1.000
_cell.length_c   1.000
_cell.angle_alpha   90.00
_cell.angle_beta   90.00
_cell.angle_gamma   90.00
#
_symmetry.space_group_name_H-M   'P 1'
#
loop_
_entity.id
_entity.type
_entity.pdbx_description
1 polymer ?
#
loop_
_entity_poly.entity_id
_entity_poly.type
_entity_poly.pdbx_seq_one_letter_code
_entity_poly.pdbx_strand_id
1 'polypeptide(L)' 'MDLNETICFCNDVTIGMIKDAVDSGAKTLEDVQAQTGAGTVCGGCLDNIQAVIDELTASE' A
#
# COMPACT_ATOMS: atom_id res chain seq x y z
N MET A 1 -8.45 -6.34 7.62
CA MET A 1 -8.42 -4.93 7.14
C MET A 1 -9.72 -4.54 6.46
N ASP A 2 -10.11 -3.25 6.54
CA ASP A 2 -11.11 -2.66 5.66
C ASP A 2 -10.43 -2.11 4.40
N LEU A 3 -10.83 -2.56 3.21
CA LEU A 3 -10.21 -2.15 1.94
C LEU A 3 -10.50 -0.69 1.58
N ASN A 4 -11.52 -0.08 2.16
CA ASN A 4 -11.88 1.32 1.89
C ASN A 4 -11.12 2.31 2.79
N GLU A 5 -10.33 1.82 3.75
CA GLU A 5 -9.56 2.68 4.63
C GLU A 5 -8.44 3.40 3.86
N THR A 6 -8.47 4.74 3.85
CA THR A 6 -7.40 5.56 3.29
C THR A 6 -6.17 5.48 4.19
N ILE A 7 -5.07 4.99 3.64
CA ILE A 7 -3.79 4.83 4.33
C ILE A 7 -2.80 5.93 3.97
N CYS A 8 -2.88 6.48 2.74
CA CYS A 8 -2.08 7.62 2.31
C CYS A 8 -3.00 8.81 1.98
N PHE A 9 -3.13 9.74 2.91
CA PHE A 9 -3.97 10.93 2.72
C PHE A 9 -3.41 11.93 1.70
N CYS A 10 -2.10 11.91 1.40
CA CYS A 10 -1.51 12.82 0.42
C CYS A 10 -1.92 12.50 -1.02
N ASN A 11 -2.10 11.21 -1.33
CA ASN A 11 -2.41 10.72 -2.67
C ASN A 11 -3.76 9.97 -2.72
N ASP A 12 -4.55 10.07 -1.64
CA ASP A 12 -5.84 9.40 -1.46
C ASP A 12 -5.81 7.89 -1.78
N VAL A 13 -4.78 7.20 -1.28
CA VAL A 13 -4.59 5.76 -1.51
C VAL A 13 -5.21 4.96 -0.36
N THR A 14 -6.02 3.96 -0.71
CA THR A 14 -6.66 3.04 0.24
C THR A 14 -5.91 1.70 0.35
N ILE A 15 -6.25 0.91 1.38
CA ILE A 15 -5.77 -0.47 1.51
C ILE A 15 -6.15 -1.31 0.29
N GLY A 16 -7.35 -1.12 -0.26
CA GLY A 16 -7.81 -1.81 -1.48
C GLY A 16 -6.89 -1.54 -2.67
N MET A 17 -6.44 -0.30 -2.86
CA MET A 17 -5.50 0.05 -3.93
C MET A 17 -4.13 -0.60 -3.75
N ILE A 18 -3.65 -0.73 -2.49
CA ILE A 18 -2.41 -1.46 -2.20
C ILE A 18 -2.61 -2.95 -2.50
N LYS A 19 -3.76 -3.51 -2.12
CA LYS A 19 -4.11 -4.90 -2.44
C LYS A 19 -4.11 -5.15 -3.95
N ASP A 20 -4.74 -4.29 -4.73
CA ASP A 20 -4.76 -4.40 -6.18
C ASP A 20 -3.35 -4.35 -6.79
N ALA A 21 -2.45 -3.54 -6.22
CA ALA A 21 -1.04 -3.50 -6.63
C ALA A 21 -0.31 -4.80 -6.29
N VAL A 22 -0.54 -5.37 -5.10
CA VAL A 22 0.04 -6.67 -4.68
C VAL A 22 -0.49 -7.81 -5.54
N ASP A 23 -1.80 -7.86 -5.79
CA ASP A 23 -2.44 -8.83 -6.69
C ASP A 23 -1.89 -8.70 -8.14
N SER A 24 -1.48 -7.49 -8.53
CA SER A 24 -0.81 -7.20 -9.81
C SER A 24 0.70 -7.54 -9.82
N GLY A 25 1.23 -8.05 -8.72
CA GLY A 25 2.61 -8.54 -8.59
C GLY A 25 3.57 -7.64 -7.81
N ALA A 26 3.10 -6.55 -7.20
CA ALA A 26 3.93 -5.74 -6.29
C ALA A 26 4.30 -6.56 -5.05
N LYS A 27 5.60 -6.66 -4.71
CA LYS A 27 6.05 -7.40 -3.51
C LYS A 27 6.83 -6.55 -2.52
N THR A 28 7.15 -5.33 -2.90
CA THR A 28 7.93 -4.41 -2.07
C THR A 28 7.21 -3.09 -1.91
N LEU A 29 7.59 -2.34 -0.87
CA LEU A 29 7.15 -0.96 -0.70
C LEU A 29 7.38 -0.15 -1.97
N GLU A 30 8.57 -0.26 -2.57
CA GLU A 30 8.95 0.49 -3.77
C GLU A 30 8.04 0.17 -4.97
N ASP A 31 7.65 -1.09 -5.15
CA ASP A 31 6.67 -1.49 -6.19
C ASP A 31 5.30 -0.85 -5.94
N VAL A 32 4.82 -0.87 -4.70
CA VAL A 32 3.53 -0.26 -4.32
C VAL A 32 3.59 1.26 -4.50
N GLN A 33 4.70 1.90 -4.14
CA GLN A 33 4.92 3.33 -4.36
C GLN A 33 4.89 3.67 -5.86
N ALA A 34 5.52 2.85 -6.70
CA ALA A 34 5.55 3.05 -8.15
C ALA A 34 4.15 2.92 -8.78
N GLN A 35 3.30 2.02 -8.28
CA GLN A 35 1.96 1.78 -8.83
C GLN A 35 0.89 2.73 -8.28
N THR A 36 0.96 3.07 -6.99
CA THR A 36 -0.12 3.81 -6.29
C THR A 36 0.27 5.24 -5.93
N GLY A 37 1.56 5.57 -5.93
CA GLY A 37 2.08 6.82 -5.39
C GLY A 37 2.07 6.92 -3.86
N ALA A 38 1.57 5.91 -3.13
CA ALA A 38 1.49 5.97 -1.67
C ALA A 38 2.85 6.27 -1.03
N GLY A 39 2.90 7.05 0.05
CA GLY A 39 4.14 7.33 0.79
C GLY A 39 5.19 8.20 0.08
N THR A 40 4.96 8.65 -1.16
CA THR A 40 5.94 9.43 -1.94
C THR A 40 5.98 10.93 -1.59
N VAL A 41 5.02 11.43 -0.79
CA VAL A 41 4.88 12.86 -0.48
C VAL A 41 5.46 13.22 0.89
N CYS A 42 4.80 12.79 1.99
CA CYS A 42 5.22 13.15 3.35
C CYS A 42 5.91 12.01 4.12
N GLY A 43 5.83 10.77 3.61
CA GLY A 43 6.40 9.58 4.26
C GLY A 43 5.68 9.09 5.53
N GLY A 44 4.67 9.80 6.04
CA GLY A 44 4.02 9.46 7.32
C GLY A 44 3.22 8.15 7.33
N CYS A 45 3.00 7.52 6.17
CA CYS A 45 2.27 6.26 6.02
C CYS A 45 3.16 5.08 5.64
N LEU A 46 4.49 5.25 5.53
CA LEU A 46 5.39 4.20 5.03
C LEU A 46 5.33 2.92 5.88
N ASP A 47 5.38 3.05 7.21
CA ASP A 47 5.31 1.90 8.11
C ASP A 47 3.97 1.17 7.99
N ASN A 48 2.86 1.92 7.84
CA ASN A 48 1.54 1.34 7.66
C ASN A 48 1.41 0.62 6.31
N ILE A 49 1.96 1.20 5.23
CA ILE A 49 1.98 0.58 3.90
C ILE A 49 2.78 -0.73 3.96
N GLN A 50 3.95 -0.73 4.61
CA GLN A 50 4.75 -1.95 4.76
C GLN A 50 3.98 -3.04 5.51
N ALA A 51 3.31 -2.70 6.61
CA ALA A 51 2.50 -3.65 7.36
C ALA A 51 1.35 -4.26 6.52
N VAL A 52 0.70 -3.46 5.67
CA VAL A 52 -0.31 -3.95 4.72
C VAL A 52 0.30 -4.90 3.71
N ILE A 53 1.45 -4.57 3.12
CA ILE A 53 2.14 -5.43 2.15
C ILE A 53 2.52 -6.77 2.80
N ASP A 54 3.06 -6.74 4.02
CA ASP A 54 3.46 -7.94 4.76
C ASP A 54 2.23 -8.84 5.06
N GLU A 55 1.10 -8.26 5.50
CA GLU A 55 -0.13 -9.02 5.75
C GLU A 55 -0.69 -9.67 4.47
N LEU A 56 -0.67 -8.94 3.36
CA LEU A 56 -1.16 -9.42 2.06
C LEU A 56 -0.27 -10.50 1.45
N THR A 57 1.05 -10.38 1.59
CA THR A 57 2.01 -11.33 1.00
C THR A 57 2.29 -12.55 1.88
N ALA A 58 2.05 -12.47 3.20
CA ALA A 58 2.18 -13.61 4.12
C ALA A 58 1.04 -14.63 4.03
N SER A 59 -0.03 -14.30 3.30
CA SER A 59 -1.23 -15.14 3.15
C SER A 59 -1.25 -15.99 1.86
N GLU A 60 -0.13 -16.04 1.12
CA GLU A 60 0.04 -16.85 -0.12
C GLU A 60 0.80 -18.16 0.10
#